data_AF-A0A0N1EYU3-F1
#
_entry.id   AF-A0A0N1EYU3-F1
#
_cell.length_a   1.000
_cell.length_b   1.000
_cell.length_c   1.000
_cell.angle_alpha   90.00
_cell.angle_beta   90.00
_cell.angle_gamma   90.00
#
_symmetry.space_group_name_H-M   'P 1'
#
loop_
_entity.id
_entity.type
_entity.pdbx_description
1 polymer ?
#
loop_
_entity_poly.entity_id
_entity_poly.type
_entity_poly.pdbx_seq_one_letter_code
_entity_poly.pdbx_strand_id
1 'polypeptide(L)'
;MTALSTLPIDAQPVVTLAPAAPPTPSASERRANRIVLERYLAPLARFLSQSELTEIVVNRPGEVFTEGPDGWHHHELPGLGHAHLMHLATAAAGYTRQDIGPDHPIVSTTLPV
;
A
#
# COMPACT_ATOMS: atom_id res chain seq x y z
N MET A 1 52.43 21.30 -35.07
CA MET A 1 51.41 22.29 -34.64
C MET A 1 50.46 21.55 -33.70
N THR A 2 50.86 21.44 -32.43
CA THR A 2 50.27 20.53 -31.44
C THR A 2 49.31 21.31 -30.57
N ALA A 3 48.01 21.00 -30.63
CA ALA A 3 47.02 21.54 -29.72
C ALA A 3 46.78 20.52 -28.59
N LEU A 4 47.32 20.79 -27.41
CA LEU A 4 46.92 20.18 -26.15
C LEU A 4 45.53 20.73 -25.79
N SER A 5 44.50 19.90 -25.90
CA SER A 5 43.13 20.22 -25.47
C SER A 5 43.02 19.97 -23.97
N THR A 6 42.99 21.04 -23.19
CA THR A 6 42.69 21.01 -21.75
C THR A 6 41.21 20.69 -21.55
N LEU A 7 40.88 19.51 -21.00
CA LEU A 7 39.53 19.23 -20.50
C LEU A 7 39.27 20.06 -19.23
N PRO A 8 38.07 20.64 -19.04
CA PRO A 8 37.76 21.42 -17.84
C PRO A 8 37.68 20.51 -16.60
N ILE A 9 38.49 20.85 -15.61
CA ILE A 9 38.45 20.34 -14.23
C ILE A 9 37.32 21.09 -13.52
N ASP A 10 36.08 20.58 -13.55
CA ASP A 10 35.10 20.71 -12.44
C ASP A 10 33.75 20.08 -12.81
N ALA A 11 33.70 18.75 -12.86
CA ALA A 11 32.44 18.03 -12.70
C ALA A 11 32.56 17.19 -11.42
N GLN A 12 32.49 17.86 -10.27
CA GLN A 12 32.27 17.13 -9.02
C GLN A 12 30.91 16.44 -9.12
N PRO A 13 30.81 15.14 -8.85
CA PRO A 13 29.53 14.46 -8.86
C PRO A 13 28.64 15.11 -7.80
N VAL A 14 27.47 15.61 -8.21
CA VAL A 14 26.40 15.95 -7.27
C VAL A 14 26.01 14.64 -6.59
N VAL A 15 26.55 14.41 -5.39
CA VAL A 15 26.11 13.34 -4.50
C VAL A 15 24.74 13.75 -3.98
N THR A 16 23.68 13.36 -4.69
CA THR A 16 22.33 13.41 -4.14
C THR A 16 22.30 12.44 -2.97
N LEU A 17 22.34 12.96 -1.74
CA LEU A 17 22.08 12.19 -0.54
C LEU A 17 20.69 11.57 -0.71
N ALA A 18 20.61 10.24 -0.69
CA ALA A 18 19.32 9.57 -0.60
C ALA A 18 18.56 10.15 0.61
N PRO A 19 17.25 10.44 0.47
CA PRO A 19 16.48 11.00 1.57
C PRO A 19 16.64 10.09 2.80
N ALA A 20 16.87 10.69 3.96
CA ALA A 20 16.96 9.96 5.21
C ALA A 20 15.72 9.07 5.36
N ALA A 21 15.92 7.80 5.72
CA ALA A 21 14.81 6.88 5.95
C ALA A 21 13.84 7.52 6.97
N PRO A 22 12.52 7.40 6.75
CA PRO A 22 11.55 8.02 7.63
C PRO A 22 11.74 7.54 9.07
N PRO A 23 11.55 8.41 10.08
CA PRO A 23 11.73 8.05 11.46
C PRO A 23 10.84 6.85 11.83
N THR A 24 11.34 5.97 12.69
CA THR A 24 10.54 4.87 13.21
C THR A 24 9.34 5.44 13.97
N PRO A 25 8.09 5.04 13.67
CA PRO A 25 6.91 5.58 14.32
C PRO A 25 6.94 5.27 15.83
N SER A 26 6.31 6.13 16.62
CA SER A 26 6.04 5.90 18.03
C SER A 26 5.04 4.75 18.23
N ALA A 27 4.95 4.23 19.45
CA ALA A 27 3.95 3.21 19.79
C ALA A 27 2.51 3.73 19.63
N SER A 28 2.28 5.01 19.92
CA SER A 28 0.98 5.67 19.77
C SER A 28 0.56 5.75 18.30
N GLU A 29 1.48 6.18 17.41
CA GLU A 29 1.21 6.26 15.97
C GLU A 29 0.96 4.87 15.37
N ARG A 30 1.74 3.86 15.74
CA ARG A 30 1.46 2.47 15.32
C ARG A 30 0.07 2.01 15.76
N ARG A 31 -0.34 2.34 16.99
CA ARG A 31 -1.68 2.00 17.47
C ARG A 31 -2.77 2.75 16.70
N ALA A 32 -2.58 4.03 16.43
CA ALA A 32 -3.51 4.85 15.67
C ALA A 32 -3.68 4.30 14.24
N ASN A 33 -2.57 4.04 13.53
CA ASN A 33 -2.61 3.47 12.17
C ASN A 33 -3.33 2.13 12.14
N ARG A 34 -3.09 1.25 13.13
CA ARG A 34 -3.81 -0.03 13.26
C ARG A 34 -5.32 0.18 13.39
N ILE A 35 -5.77 1.06 14.29
CA ILE A 35 -7.20 1.31 14.51
C ILE A 35 -7.87 1.83 13.22
N VAL A 36 -7.20 2.72 12.50
CA VAL A 36 -7.72 3.26 11.23
C VAL A 36 -7.83 2.17 10.16
N LEU A 37 -6.81 1.32 10.02
CA LEU A 37 -6.84 0.19 9.09
C LEU A 37 -7.95 -0.81 9.44
N GLU A 38 -8.05 -1.23 10.70
CA GLU A 38 -9.10 -2.12 11.21
C GLU A 38 -10.51 -1.56 10.91
N ARG A 39 -10.70 -0.24 11.05
CA ARG A 39 -11.97 0.43 10.72
C ARG A 39 -12.36 0.27 9.25
N TYR A 40 -11.40 0.39 8.33
CA TYR A 40 -11.67 0.26 6.90
C TYR A 40 -11.74 -1.20 6.43
N LEU A 41 -11.15 -2.14 7.16
CA LEU A 41 -11.32 -3.59 6.92
C LEU A 41 -12.68 -4.12 7.37
N ALA A 42 -13.42 -3.41 8.22
CA ALA A 42 -14.67 -3.88 8.81
C ALA A 42 -15.70 -4.46 7.81
N PRO A 43 -15.93 -3.89 6.62
CA PRO A 43 -16.86 -4.49 5.64
C PRO A 43 -16.41 -5.86 5.10
N LEU A 44 -15.10 -6.13 5.12
CA LEU A 44 -14.50 -7.38 4.66
C LEU A 44 -14.28 -8.38 5.82
N ALA A 45 -14.59 -8.00 7.06
CA ALA A 45 -14.32 -8.80 8.25
C ALA A 45 -14.91 -10.21 8.18
N ARG A 46 -16.11 -10.36 7.60
CA ARG A 46 -16.77 -11.66 7.43
C ARG A 46 -15.96 -12.65 6.59
N PHE A 47 -15.22 -12.15 5.59
CA PHE A 47 -14.37 -12.96 4.73
C PHE A 47 -13.01 -13.19 5.38
N LEU A 48 -12.44 -12.16 5.99
CA LEU A 48 -11.17 -12.25 6.71
C LEU A 48 -11.21 -13.24 7.90
N SER A 49 -12.39 -13.46 8.49
CA SER A 49 -12.57 -14.44 9.56
C SER A 49 -12.66 -15.90 9.09
N GLN A 50 -12.76 -16.15 7.79
CA GLN A 50 -12.90 -17.48 7.22
C GLN A 50 -11.51 -18.08 6.94
N SER A 51 -11.08 -18.96 7.83
CA SER A 51 -9.75 -19.59 7.75
C SER A 51 -9.53 -20.47 6.52
N GLU A 52 -10.61 -20.91 5.87
CA GLU A 52 -10.59 -21.72 4.66
C GLU A 52 -10.32 -20.91 3.39
N LEU A 53 -10.55 -19.59 3.42
CA LEU A 53 -10.31 -18.74 2.25
C LEU A 53 -8.81 -18.47 2.07
N THR A 54 -8.35 -18.59 0.84
CA THR A 54 -6.98 -18.27 0.45
C THR A 54 -6.85 -16.87 -0.13
N GLU A 55 -7.88 -16.39 -0.83
CA GLU A 55 -7.88 -15.08 -1.49
C GLU A 55 -9.16 -14.30 -1.22
N ILE A 56 -9.02 -12.98 -1.08
CA ILE A 56 -10.13 -12.01 -1.06
C ILE A 56 -9.77 -10.90 -2.05
N VAL A 57 -10.55 -10.76 -3.11
CA VAL A 57 -10.26 -9.86 -4.23
C VAL A 57 -11.41 -8.89 -4.43
N VAL A 58 -11.08 -7.62 -4.68
CA VAL A 58 -12.04 -6.58 -5.04
C VAL A 58 -11.57 -5.93 -6.34
N ASN A 59 -12.22 -6.26 -7.45
CA ASN A 59 -11.85 -5.70 -8.76
C ASN A 59 -12.54 -4.36 -9.03
N ARG A 60 -13.76 -4.17 -8.49
CA ARG A 60 -14.55 -2.95 -8.63
C ARG A 60 -15.32 -2.62 -7.34
N PRO A 61 -15.78 -1.37 -7.17
CA PRO A 61 -16.68 -1.02 -6.06
C PRO A 61 -17.95 -1.87 -6.10
N GLY A 62 -18.40 -2.33 -4.94
CA GLY A 62 -19.65 -3.08 -4.80
C GLY A 62 -19.55 -4.60 -4.94
N GLU A 63 -18.36 -5.17 -5.16
CA GLU A 63 -18.16 -6.61 -5.34
C GLU A 63 -16.97 -7.14 -4.52
N VAL A 64 -17.03 -8.43 -4.18
CA VAL A 64 -15.92 -9.19 -3.60
C VAL A 64 -15.89 -10.56 -4.24
N PHE A 65 -14.71 -11.04 -4.61
CA PHE A 65 -14.45 -12.42 -4.98
C PHE A 65 -13.66 -13.10 -3.89
N THR A 66 -14.00 -14.34 -3.57
CA THR A 66 -13.26 -15.15 -2.60
C THR A 66 -12.86 -16.46 -3.24
N GLU A 67 -11.65 -16.93 -2.96
CA GLU A 67 -11.20 -18.28 -3.33
C GLU A 67 -11.02 -19.13 -2.08
N GLY A 68 -11.53 -20.36 -2.11
CA GLY A 68 -11.37 -21.36 -1.06
C GLY A 68 -11.35 -22.78 -1.64
N PRO A 69 -11.59 -23.82 -0.83
CA PRO A 69 -11.54 -25.22 -1.27
C PRO A 69 -12.51 -25.56 -2.40
N ASP A 70 -13.65 -24.86 -2.46
CA ASP A 70 -14.69 -25.04 -3.47
C ASP A 70 -14.49 -24.16 -4.72
N GLY A 71 -13.36 -23.43 -4.78
CA GLY A 71 -13.01 -22.53 -5.88
C GLY A 71 -13.47 -21.09 -5.66
N TRP A 72 -13.76 -20.40 -6.77
CA TRP A 72 -14.07 -18.96 -6.78
C TRP A 72 -15.56 -18.69 -6.56
N HIS A 73 -15.86 -17.77 -5.66
CA HIS A 73 -17.21 -17.28 -5.39
C HIS A 73 -17.29 -15.76 -5.52
N HIS A 74 -18.37 -15.27 -6.11
CA HIS A 74 -18.67 -13.85 -6.24
C HIS A 74 -19.73 -13.41 -5.21
N HIS A 75 -19.50 -12.26 -4.58
CA HIS A 75 -20.37 -11.69 -3.57
C HIS A 75 -20.66 -10.23 -3.90
N GLU A 76 -21.95 -9.88 -3.99
CA GLU A 76 -22.35 -8.48 -4.04
C GLU A 76 -22.22 -7.83 -2.66
N LEU A 77 -21.61 -6.64 -2.63
CA LEU A 77 -21.40 -5.85 -1.43
C LEU A 77 -21.55 -4.36 -1.75
N PRO A 78 -22.76 -3.89 -2.10
CA PRO A 78 -22.99 -2.54 -2.64
C PRO A 78 -22.57 -1.40 -1.71
N GLY A 79 -22.41 -1.66 -0.41
CA GLY A 79 -21.87 -0.70 0.56
C GLY A 79 -20.35 -0.46 0.44
N LEU A 80 -19.61 -1.30 -0.29
CA LEU A 80 -18.17 -1.17 -0.51
C LEU A 80 -17.86 -0.23 -1.67
N GLY A 81 -18.05 1.07 -1.44
CA GLY A 81 -17.86 2.11 -2.44
C GLY A 81 -16.39 2.43 -2.76
N HIS A 82 -16.15 3.11 -3.89
CA HIS A 82 -14.81 3.50 -4.34
C HIS A 82 -14.03 4.33 -3.31
N ALA A 83 -14.68 5.33 -2.70
CA ALA A 83 -14.03 6.17 -1.69
C ALA A 83 -13.57 5.36 -0.47
N HIS A 84 -14.35 4.35 -0.05
CA HIS A 84 -13.97 3.46 1.04
C HIS A 84 -12.74 2.61 0.66
N LEU A 85 -12.70 2.08 -0.56
CA LEU A 85 -11.55 1.32 -1.07
C LEU A 85 -10.28 2.17 -1.15
N MET A 86 -10.40 3.44 -1.56
CA MET A 86 -9.26 4.37 -1.57
C MET A 86 -8.76 4.67 -0.15
N HIS A 87 -9.67 4.91 0.81
CA HIS A 87 -9.28 5.10 2.20
C HIS A 87 -8.63 3.84 2.80
N LEU A 88 -9.13 2.64 2.45
CA LEU A 88 -8.52 1.37 2.84
C LEU A 88 -7.09 1.26 2.29
N ALA A 89 -6.88 1.57 1.01
CA ALA A 89 -5.56 1.52 0.39
C ALA A 89 -4.58 2.50 1.05
N THR A 90 -4.99 3.74 1.31
CA THR A 90 -4.17 4.73 2.02
C THR A 90 -3.86 4.29 3.46
N ALA A 91 -4.84 3.75 4.19
CA ALA A 91 -4.64 3.26 5.55
C ALA A 91 -3.66 2.06 5.59
N ALA A 92 -3.77 1.13 4.63
CA ALA A 92 -2.86 0.00 4.48
C ALA A 92 -1.42 0.45 4.19
N ALA A 93 -1.26 1.37 3.23
CA ALA A 93 0.04 1.96 2.91
C ALA A 93 0.66 2.63 4.15
N GLY A 94 -0.10 3.48 4.84
CA GLY A 94 0.35 4.16 6.06
C GLY A 94 0.71 3.21 7.21
N TYR A 95 0.03 2.05 7.31
CA TYR A 95 0.35 1.03 8.31
C TYR A 95 1.75 0.44 8.12
N THR A 96 2.20 0.32 6.86
CA THR A 96 3.52 -0.24 6.50
C THR A 96 4.55 0.81 6.10
N ARG A 97 4.24 2.10 6.31
CA ARG A 97 5.11 3.26 5.96
C ARG A 97 5.43 3.34 4.47
N GLN A 98 4.41 3.09 3.66
CA GLN A 98 4.42 3.28 2.22
C GLN A 98 3.42 4.37 1.85
N ASP A 99 3.60 4.92 0.66
CA ASP A 99 2.66 5.85 0.04
C ASP A 99 1.97 5.17 -1.14
N ILE A 100 0.73 5.60 -1.41
CA ILE A 100 -0.02 5.22 -2.61
C ILE A 100 -0.61 6.48 -3.23
N GLY A 101 -0.50 6.62 -4.55
CA GLY A 101 -1.00 7.79 -5.26
C GLY A 101 -0.98 7.61 -6.78
N PRO A 102 -1.37 8.63 -7.55
CA PRO A 102 -1.46 8.53 -9.01
C PRO A 102 -0.13 8.18 -9.69
N ASP A 103 1.00 8.70 -9.17
CA ASP A 103 2.33 8.43 -9.70
C ASP A 103 2.93 7.10 -9.21
N HIS A 104 2.40 6.57 -8.10
CA HIS A 104 2.80 5.31 -7.46
C HIS A 104 1.56 4.50 -7.06
N PRO A 105 0.84 3.89 -8.01
CA PRO A 105 -0.49 3.34 -7.78
C PRO A 105 -0.50 1.92 -7.19
N ILE A 106 0.67 1.33 -6.95
CA ILE A 106 0.82 -0.04 -6.47
C ILE A 106 1.43 -0.01 -5.07
N VAL A 107 0.81 -0.70 -4.13
CA VAL A 107 1.30 -0.89 -2.76
C VAL A 107 1.17 -2.35 -2.36
N SER A 108 2.12 -2.86 -1.58
CA SER A 108 2.05 -4.19 -0.97
C SER A 108 2.10 -4.03 0.54
N THR A 109 1.12 -4.57 1.26
CA THR A 109 1.00 -4.38 2.72
C THR A 109 0.77 -5.71 3.41
N THR A 110 1.26 -5.83 4.64
CA THR A 110 0.89 -6.92 5.56
C THR A 110 -0.14 -6.40 6.54
N LEU A 111 -1.27 -7.10 6.66
CA LEU A 111 -2.32 -6.76 7.62
C LEU A 111 -1.86 -7.04 9.07
N PRO A 112 -2.43 -6.34 10.07
CA PRO A 112 -2.20 -6.68 11.47
C PRO A 112 -2.68 -8.11 11.77
N VAL A 113 -1.85 -8.84 12.52
CA VAL A 113 -2.19 -10.13 13.14
C VAL A 113 -2.89 -9.95 14.48
#